data_AF-A0A965DHE9-F1
#
_entry.id   AF-A0A965DHE9-F1
#
_cell.length_a   1.000
_cell.length_b   1.000
_cell.length_c   1.000
_cell.angle_alpha   90.00
_cell.angle_beta   90.00
_cell.angle_gamma   90.00
#
_symmetry.space_group_name_H-M   'P 1'
#
loop_
_entity.id
_entity.type
_entity.pdbx_description
1 polymer ?
#
loop_
_entity_poly.entity_id
_entity_poly.type
_entity_poly.pdbx_seq_one_letter_code
_entity_poly.pdbx_strand_id
1 'polypeptide(L)'
;LQAAMVWRSPPATRQGRQGKIYYGTQVTITPPSITLFVNDPKLFNDNYRRYLERQFRNELGFAGTPIRLFWRGKPLRELERDQRRREENGSRA
;
A
#
# COMPACT_ATOMS: atom_id res chain seq x y z
N LEU A 1 -2.30 -16.99 4.76
CA LEU A 1 -1.87 -15.92 5.68
C LEU A 1 -2.90 -14.80 5.65
N GLN A 2 -4.03 -15.02 6.33
CA GLN A 2 -5.19 -14.13 6.36
C GLN A 2 -5.25 -13.39 7.72
N ALA A 3 -4.09 -13.11 8.31
CA ALA A 3 -4.00 -12.45 9.60
C ALA A 3 -4.30 -10.96 9.39
N ALA A 4 -5.42 -10.52 9.95
CA ALA A 4 -5.86 -9.15 10.02
C ALA A 4 -4.82 -8.30 10.77
N MET A 5 -3.84 -7.77 10.04
CA MET A 5 -3.03 -6.68 10.55
C MET A 5 -3.88 -5.41 10.50
N VAL A 6 -4.19 -4.88 11.69
CA VAL A 6 -4.65 -3.51 11.86
C VAL A 6 -3.46 -2.60 11.56
N TRP A 7 -3.15 -2.44 10.29
CA TRP A 7 -2.18 -1.45 9.86
C TRP A 7 -2.70 -0.08 10.27
N ARG A 8 -1.86 0.70 10.94
CA ARG A 8 -2.19 2.09 11.20
C ARG A 8 -2.49 2.74 9.84
N SER A 9 -3.70 3.25 9.65
CA SER A 9 -4.06 3.91 8.41
C SER A 9 -3.02 4.99 8.07
N PRO A 10 -2.55 5.09 6.81
CA PRO A 10 -1.70 6.20 6.44
C PRO A 10 -2.44 7.51 6.76
N PRO A 11 -1.72 8.52 7.26
CA PRO A 11 -2.34 9.80 7.57
C PRO A 11 -3.05 10.32 6.33
N ALA A 12 -4.28 10.80 6.51
CA ALA A 12 -4.99 11.47 5.43
C ALA A 12 -4.18 12.69 4.98
N THR A 13 -4.01 12.85 3.67
CA THR A 13 -3.38 14.06 3.15
C THR A 13 -4.24 15.28 3.44
N ARG A 14 -3.63 16.47 3.39
CA ARG A 14 -4.30 17.75 3.63
C ARG A 14 -5.53 17.99 2.72
N GLN A 15 -5.64 17.27 1.61
CA GLN A 15 -6.77 17.29 0.68
C GLN A 15 -7.81 16.17 0.92
N GLY A 16 -7.74 15.47 2.05
CA GLY A 16 -8.68 14.38 2.39
C GLY A 16 -8.44 13.06 1.65
N ARG A 17 -7.43 12.97 0.77
CA ARG A 17 -7.08 11.72 0.09
C ARG A 17 -6.30 10.81 1.05
N GLN A 18 -6.89 9.67 1.38
CA GLN A 18 -6.27 8.63 2.19
C GLN A 18 -5.54 7.61 1.32
N GLY A 19 -4.33 7.22 1.73
CA GLY A 19 -3.62 6.10 1.11
C GLY A 19 -4.37 4.80 1.35
N LYS A 20 -4.62 4.04 0.29
CA LYS A 20 -5.24 2.70 0.37
C LYS A 20 -4.25 1.69 -0.18
N ILE A 21 -3.91 0.72 0.65
CA ILE A 21 -3.15 -0.47 0.24
C ILE A 21 -4.18 -1.53 -0.14
N TYR A 22 -4.08 -2.07 -1.34
CA TYR A 22 -5.00 -3.09 -1.84
C TYR A 22 -4.53 -4.49 -1.46
N TYR A 23 -3.28 -4.80 -1.80
CA TYR A 23 -2.63 -6.06 -1.51
C TYR A 23 -1.11 -5.91 -1.63
N GLY A 24 -0.38 -6.87 -1.07
CA GLY A 24 1.07 -6.98 -1.19
C GLY A 24 1.46 -8.36 -1.71
N THR A 25 2.51 -8.43 -2.53
CA THR A 25 3.07 -9.69 -3.02
C THR A 25 4.57 -9.76 -2.78
N GLN A 26 5.06 -10.93 -2.39
CA GLN A 26 6.50 -11.19 -2.29
C GLN A 26 7.05 -11.50 -3.67
N VAL A 27 8.06 -10.74 -4.10
CA VAL A 27 8.67 -10.84 -5.44
C VAL A 27 9.96 -11.65 -5.41
N THR A 28 10.76 -11.50 -4.36
CA THR A 28 12.03 -12.22 -4.21
C THR A 28 12.20 -12.74 -2.79
N ILE A 29 12.97 -13.81 -2.64
CA ILE A 29 13.22 -14.49 -1.36
C ILE A 29 14.52 -14.00 -0.72
N THR A 30 15.55 -13.69 -1.51
CA THR A 30 16.87 -13.25 -1.01
C THR A 30 17.42 -12.08 -1.84
N PRO A 31 17.36 -10.82 -1.36
CA PRO A 31 16.67 -10.35 -0.16
C PRO A 31 15.14 -10.40 -0.32
N PRO A 32 14.37 -10.50 0.78
CA PRO A 32 12.91 -10.49 0.74
C PRO A 32 12.43 -9.13 0.21
N SER A 33 11.87 -9.14 -1.00
CA SER A 33 11.27 -7.95 -1.61
C SER A 33 9.76 -8.10 -1.66
N ILE A 34 9.05 -7.12 -1.13
CA ILE A 34 7.58 -7.09 -1.11
C ILE A 34 7.13 -5.89 -1.93
N THR A 35 6.28 -6.12 -2.92
CA THR A 35 5.61 -5.06 -3.67
C THR A 35 4.21 -4.84 -3.11
N LEU A 36 3.94 -3.63 -2.64
CA LEU A 36 2.65 -3.17 -2.18
C LEU A 36 1.94 -2.41 -3.32
N PHE A 37 0.74 -2.88 -3.65
CA PHE A 37 -0.14 -2.21 -4.61
C PHE A 37 -1.05 -1.24 -3.88
N VAL A 38 -0.98 0.02 -4.28
CA VAL A 38 -1.65 1.13 -3.63
C VAL A 38 -2.40 1.99 -4.62
N ASN A 39 -3.30 2.83 -4.11
CA ASN A 39 -4.00 3.82 -4.94
C ASN A 39 -3.04 4.85 -5.53
N ASP A 40 -2.23 5.50 -4.68
CA ASP A 40 -1.23 6.47 -5.12
C ASP A 40 -0.01 6.39 -4.19
N PRO A 41 1.17 5.99 -4.71
CA PRO A 41 2.41 5.91 -3.93
C PRO A 41 2.81 7.23 -3.28
N LYS A 42 2.40 8.38 -3.83
CA LYS A 42 2.73 9.71 -3.30
C LYS A 42 1.99 10.03 -2.00
N LEU A 43 0.88 9.34 -1.71
CA LEU A 43 0.14 9.49 -0.45
C LEU A 43 0.85 8.83 0.74
N PHE A 44 1.89 8.03 0.47
CA PHE A 44 2.66 7.33 1.48
C PHE A 44 4.01 8.02 1.66
N ASN A 45 4.09 8.95 2.62
CA ASN A 45 5.33 9.65 2.95
C ASN A 45 6.40 8.69 3.49
N ASP A 46 7.67 9.07 3.39
CA ASP A 46 8.80 8.22 3.79
C ASP A 46 8.73 7.74 5.25
N ASN A 47 8.18 8.54 6.15
CA ASN A 47 7.97 8.14 7.55
C ASN A 47 7.01 6.96 7.68
N TYR A 48 5.93 6.96 6.90
CA TYR A 48 4.96 5.86 6.90
C TYR A 48 5.53 4.63 6.17
N ARG A 49 6.32 4.84 5.10
CA ARG A 49 7.04 3.75 4.42
C ARG A 49 8.01 3.04 5.36
N ARG A 50 8.81 3.81 6.12
CA ARG A 50 9.73 3.29 7.14
C ARG A 50 9.01 2.61 8.29
N TYR A 51 7.86 3.14 8.72
CA TYR A 51 7.02 2.49 9.73
C TYR A 51 6.60 1.09 9.25
N LEU A 52 6.08 0.97 8.04
CA LEU A 52 5.65 -0.32 7.50
C LEU A 52 6.82 -1.28 7.31
N GLU A 53 7.95 -0.82 6.80
CA GLU A 53 9.17 -1.64 6.68
C GLU A 53 9.58 -2.24 8.04
N ARG A 54 9.56 -1.43 9.10
CA ARG A 54 9.86 -1.89 10.46
C ARG A 54 8.82 -2.89 10.97
N GLN A 55 7.53 -2.68 10.70
CA GLN A 55 6.49 -3.64 11.08
C GLN A 55 6.67 -4.97 10.34
N PHE A 56 6.87 -4.96 9.02
CA PHE A 56 7.16 -6.17 8.25
C PHE A 56 8.40 -6.91 8.77
N ARG A 57 9.42 -6.17 9.21
CA ARG A 57 10.61 -6.77 9.81
C ARG A 57 10.33 -7.46 11.15
N ASN A 58 9.56 -6.80 12.01
CA ASN A 58 9.23 -7.35 13.32
C ASN A 58 8.38 -8.62 13.21
N GLU A 59 7.45 -8.66 12.26
CA GLU A 59 6.53 -9.80 12.12
C GLU A 59 7.09 -10.97 11.33
N LEU A 60 7.86 -10.70 10.28
CA LEU A 60 8.44 -11.77 9.46
C LEU A 60 9.75 -12.33 10.06
N GLY A 61 10.22 -11.75 11.17
CA GLY A 61 11.35 -12.30 11.93
C GLY A 61 12.69 -12.26 11.19
N PHE A 62 12.84 -11.44 10.15
CA PHE A 62 14.09 -11.31 9.38
C PHE A 62 15.15 -10.57 10.20
N ALA A 63 15.86 -11.30 11.06
CA ALA A 63 17.05 -10.84 11.74
C ALA A 63 18.25 -10.86 10.77
N GLY A 64 18.69 -9.69 10.30
CA GLY A 64 19.93 -9.53 9.53
C GLY A 64 19.79 -9.35 8.02
N THR A 65 18.59 -9.54 7.44
CA THR A 65 18.36 -9.26 6.01
C THR A 65 17.50 -8.00 5.83
N PRO A 66 17.92 -7.01 5.03
CA PRO A 66 17.08 -5.86 4.74
C PRO A 66 15.84 -6.27 3.94
N ILE A 67 14.66 -5.77 4.32
CA ILE A 67 13.42 -5.96 3.57
C ILE A 67 13.27 -4.81 2.59
N ARG A 68 13.06 -5.13 1.31
CA ARG A 68 12.82 -4.10 0.28
C ARG A 68 11.32 -3.97 0.05
N LEU A 69 10.77 -2.79 0.35
CA LEU A 69 9.39 -2.47 0.04
C LEU A 69 9.29 -1.64 -1.24
N PHE A 70 8.59 -2.17 -2.24
CA PHE A 70 8.27 -1.46 -3.47
C PHE A 70 6.82 -0.99 -3.44
N TRP A 71 6.59 0.23 -3.90
CA TRP A 71 5.28 0.87 -3.90
C TRP A 71 4.82 1.04 -5.34
N ARG A 72 3.76 0.33 -5.72
CA ARG A 72 3.20 0.39 -7.08
C ARG A 72 1.81 0.97 -7.04
N GLY A 73 1.61 2.06 -7.77
CA GLY A 73 0.27 2.57 -8.06
C GLY A 73 -0.43 1.64 -9.05
N LYS A 74 -1.77 1.65 -9.04
CA LYS A 74 -2.55 1.07 -10.13
C LYS A 74 -2.12 1.69 -11.48
N PRO A 75 -2.11 0.93 -12.58
CA PRO A 75 -1.92 1.50 -13.91
C PRO A 75 -3.02 2.54 -14.18
N LEU A 76 -2.68 3.63 -14.88
CA LEU A 76 -3.57 4.77 -15.13
C LEU A 76 -4.96 4.34 -15.64
N ARG A 77 -5.00 3.36 -16.55
CA ARG A 77 -6.24 2.79 -17.12
C ARG A 77 -7.19 2.18 -16.08
N GLU A 78 -6.67 1.66 -14.98
CA GLU A 78 -7.47 1.03 -13.93
C GLU A 78 -7.96 2.06 -12.90
N LEU A 79 -7.18 3.12 -12.68
CA LEU A 79 -7.60 4.30 -11.91
C LEU A 79 -8.77 5.02 -12.58
N GLU A 80 -8.71 5.22 -13.89
CA GLU A 80 -9.78 5.84 -14.69
C GLU A 80 -11.08 5.03 -14.64
N ARG A 81 -11.00 3.69 -14.68
CA ARG A 81 -12.16 2.81 -14.53
C ARG A 81 -12.79 2.88 -13.14
N ASP A 82 -11.96 2.91 -12.09
CA ASP A 82 -12.44 3.06 -10.72
C ASP A 82 -13.07 4.44 -10.50
N GLN A 83 -12.53 5.50 -11.11
CA GLN A 83 -13.12 6.85 -11.08
C GLN A 83 -14.50 6.88 -11.74
N ARG A 84 -14.61 6.37 -12.98
CA ARG A 84 -15.90 6.31 -13.69
C ARG A 84 -16.95 5.52 -12.91
N ARG A 85 -16.58 4.36 -12.33
CA ARG A 85 -17.51 3.59 -11.48
C ARG A 85 -17.99 4.36 -10.25
N ARG A 86 -17.15 5.20 -9.64
CA ARG A 86 -17.55 6.03 -8.49
C ARG A 86 -18.49 7.15 -8.91
N GLU A 87 -18.22 7.79 -10.04
CA GLU A 87 -19.06 8.83 -10.63
C GLU A 87 -20.43 8.28 -11.04
N GLU A 88 -20.48 7.11 -11.68
CA GLU A 88 -21.71 6.42 -12.08
C GLU A 88 -22.58 6.00 -10.87
N ASN A 89 -21.96 5.55 -9.78
CA ASN A 89 -22.69 5.15 -8.57
C ASN A 89 -23.14 6.37 -7.73
N GLY A 90 -22.42 7.49 -7.78
CA GLY A 90 -22.78 8.73 -7.08
C GLY A 90 -23.93 9.50 -7.74
N SER A 91 -24.17 9.30 -9.04
CA SER A 91 -25.29 9.92 -9.78
C SER A 91 -26.65 9.24 -9.55
N ARG A 92 -26.69 8.13 -8.80
CA ARG A 92 -27.91 7.37 -8.50
C ARG A 92 -28.40 7.53 -7.05
N ALA A 93 -27.75 8.38 -6.25
CA ALA A 93 -28.09 8.67 -4.87
C ALA A 93 -28.78 10.03 -4.74
#